data_AF-A0A4V3SJT4-F1
#
_entry.id   AF-A0A4V3SJT4-F1
#
_cell.length_a   1.000
_cell.length_b   1.000
_cell.length_c   1.000
_cell.angle_alpha   90.00
_cell.angle_beta   90.00
_cell.angle_gamma   90.00
#
_symmetry.space_group_name_H-M   'P 1'
#
loop_
_entity.id
_entity.type
_entity.pdbx_description
1 polymer ?
#
loop_
_entity_poly.entity_id
_entity_poly.type
_entity_poly.pdbx_seq_one_letter_code
_entity_poly.pdbx_strand_id
1 'polypeptide(L)'
;MSNLGNLLAWGIENSNPDANPDGPKTQLNPALLAELFGQKQKSDAELMKEAIAAVQDPSVSLEDKEIAFDNFELLIEHLDNANNIENLSLWPPLISLLDADHAAIRKMAAWCVGTAVQNNELSQNAFMKHDGIPKLVNVALRDPVEDVRKKAVFALSSQVRNHGAALEKMLEHLPEELVPQKIHHEDMESIDELMRALRERVAKVISQ
;
A
#
# COMPACT_ATOMS: atom_id res chain seq x y z
N MET A 1 17.50 -1.01 37.86
CA MET A 1 17.00 -2.23 38.54
C MET A 1 15.55 -2.43 38.10
N SER A 2 15.17 -3.68 37.87
CA SER A 2 14.16 -4.15 36.91
C SER A 2 12.75 -3.54 37.00
N ASN A 3 12.38 -2.67 36.04
CA ASN A 3 11.01 -2.20 35.83
C ASN A 3 10.01 -3.36 35.65
N LEU A 4 10.44 -4.46 35.03
CA LEU A 4 9.63 -5.66 34.84
C LEU A 4 9.15 -6.30 36.15
N GLY A 5 9.93 -6.19 37.23
CA GLY A 5 9.57 -6.74 38.54
C GLY A 5 8.37 -6.00 39.16
N ASN A 6 8.31 -4.68 38.98
CA ASN A 6 7.17 -3.87 39.43
C ASN A 6 5.92 -4.15 38.58
N LEU A 7 6.11 -4.41 37.28
CA LEU A 7 5.03 -4.77 36.38
C LEU A 7 4.36 -6.11 36.78
N LEU A 8 5.19 -7.12 37.06
CA LEU A 8 4.71 -8.44 37.49
C LEU A 8 4.04 -8.38 38.86
N ALA A 9 4.61 -7.62 39.81
CA ALA A 9 3.99 -7.38 41.11
C ALA A 9 2.60 -6.74 40.97
N TRP A 10 2.48 -5.69 40.14
CA TRP A 10 1.19 -5.06 39.85
C TRP A 10 0.18 -6.01 39.20
N GLY A 11 0.62 -6.81 38.22
CA GLY A 11 -0.25 -7.80 37.55
C GLY A 11 -0.79 -8.84 38.52
N ILE A 12 0.05 -9.34 39.44
CA ILE A 12 -0.36 -10.30 40.48
C ILE A 12 -1.35 -9.66 41.46
N GLU A 13 -1.08 -8.43 41.92
CA GLU A 13 -1.96 -7.69 42.84
C GLU A 13 -3.37 -7.48 42.28
N ASN A 14 -3.49 -7.23 40.97
CA ASN A 14 -4.77 -6.90 40.33
C ASN A 14 -5.45 -8.11 39.66
N SER A 15 -4.80 -9.27 39.64
CA SER A 15 -5.37 -10.52 39.10
C SER A 15 -5.81 -11.50 40.18
N ASN A 16 -5.49 -11.24 41.45
CA ASN A 16 -5.88 -12.10 42.57
C ASN A 16 -7.21 -11.61 43.20
N PRO A 17 -8.31 -12.38 43.10
CA PRO A 17 -9.61 -12.00 43.65
C PRO A 17 -9.64 -11.97 45.19
N ASP A 18 -8.69 -12.60 45.87
CA ASP A 18 -8.60 -12.64 47.34
C ASP A 18 -7.58 -11.62 47.91
N ALA A 19 -7.10 -10.69 47.08
CA ALA A 19 -6.11 -9.70 47.50
C ALA A 19 -6.69 -8.71 48.54
N ASN A 20 -5.91 -8.41 49.58
CA ASN A 20 -6.29 -7.44 50.60
C ASN A 20 -6.39 -6.01 50.00
N PRO A 21 -7.56 -5.35 50.02
CA PRO A 21 -7.75 -4.05 49.41
C PRO A 21 -6.92 -2.92 50.04
N ASP A 22 -6.43 -3.12 51.27
CA ASP A 22 -5.64 -2.17 52.07
C ASP A 22 -4.13 -2.48 52.09
N GLY A 23 -3.65 -3.42 51.27
CA GLY A 23 -2.23 -3.73 51.13
C GLY A 23 -1.42 -2.63 50.41
N PRO A 24 -0.08 -2.62 50.51
CA PRO A 24 0.75 -1.74 49.70
C PRO A 24 0.48 -2.03 48.22
N LYS A 25 0.01 -1.01 47.48
CA LYS A 25 -0.29 -1.12 46.05
C LYS A 25 0.91 -0.67 45.24
N THR A 26 1.38 -1.53 44.36
CA THR A 26 2.37 -1.13 43.37
C THR A 26 1.77 -0.05 42.48
N GLN A 27 2.43 1.10 42.34
CA GLN A 27 1.96 2.17 41.46
C GLN A 27 2.57 2.01 40.07
N LEU A 28 1.70 1.94 39.06
CA LEU A 28 2.15 2.06 37.67
C LEU A 28 2.51 3.53 37.41
N ASN A 29 3.77 3.77 37.08
CA ASN A 29 4.20 5.06 36.57
C ASN A 29 4.08 5.10 35.03
N PRO A 30 4.08 6.30 34.40
CA PRO A 30 3.98 6.41 32.95
C PRO A 30 5.05 5.63 32.17
N ALA A 31 6.24 5.43 32.75
CA ALA A 31 7.31 4.66 32.12
C ALA A 31 7.02 3.14 32.10
N LEU A 32 6.42 2.60 33.17
CA LEU A 32 5.97 1.20 33.27
C LEU A 32 4.77 0.93 32.36
N LEU A 33 3.86 1.88 32.24
CA LEU A 33 2.75 1.81 31.27
C LEU A 33 3.29 1.79 29.84
N ALA A 34 4.27 2.65 29.53
CA ALA A 34 4.92 2.66 28.23
C ALA A 34 5.68 1.35 27.94
N GLU A 35 6.27 0.70 28.96
CA GLU A 35 6.85 -0.64 28.81
C GLU A 35 5.79 -1.74 28.65
N LEU A 36 4.68 -1.66 29.40
CA LEU A 36 3.56 -2.63 29.36
C LEU A 36 2.88 -2.67 27.99
N PHE A 37 2.65 -1.50 27.39
CA PHE A 37 2.04 -1.38 26.07
C PHE A 37 3.06 -1.47 24.93
N GLY A 38 4.32 -1.80 25.25
CA GLY A 38 5.45 -1.78 24.33
C GLY A 38 5.99 -0.35 24.17
N GLN A 39 7.27 -0.16 24.48
CA GLN A 39 7.92 1.15 24.33
C GLN A 39 7.67 1.70 22.92
N LYS A 40 6.99 2.86 22.84
CA LYS A 40 6.69 3.59 21.60
C LYS A 40 6.33 2.67 20.44
N GLN A 41 5.14 2.06 20.46
CA GLN A 41 4.57 1.51 19.23
C GLN A 41 4.61 2.61 18.17
N LYS A 42 5.30 2.35 17.07
CA LYS A 42 5.34 3.26 15.94
C LYS A 42 3.92 3.41 15.42
N SER A 43 3.54 4.64 15.14
CA SER A 43 2.29 4.90 14.42
C SER A 43 2.34 4.29 13.03
N ASP A 44 1.17 3.95 12.47
CA ASP A 44 1.07 3.48 11.08
C ASP A 44 1.76 4.45 10.11
N ALA A 45 1.64 5.76 10.35
CA ALA A 45 2.33 6.78 9.56
C ALA A 45 3.86 6.68 9.61
N GLU A 46 4.43 6.34 10.78
CA GLU A 46 5.87 6.10 10.92
C GLU A 46 6.27 4.81 10.22
N LEU A 47 5.51 3.73 10.39
CA LEU A 47 5.75 2.45 9.72
C LEU A 47 5.68 2.57 8.19
N MET A 48 4.70 3.31 7.67
CA MET A 48 4.56 3.59 6.23
C MET A 48 5.79 4.30 5.67
N LYS A 49 6.28 5.33 6.37
CA LYS A 49 7.48 6.08 5.96
C LYS A 49 8.73 5.20 6.00
N GLU A 50 8.88 4.40 7.04
CA GLU A 50 10.02 3.48 7.18
C GLU A 50 10.02 2.41 6.10
N ALA A 51 8.85 1.86 5.75
CA ALA A 51 8.74 0.87 4.69
C ALA A 51 9.18 1.43 3.33
N ILE A 52 8.67 2.60 2.92
CA ILE A 52 9.08 3.23 1.66
C ILE A 52 10.56 3.62 1.69
N ALA A 53 11.07 4.11 2.82
CA ALA A 53 12.50 4.43 2.96
C ALA A 53 13.38 3.18 2.80
N ALA A 54 13.00 2.05 3.40
CA ALA A 54 13.73 0.79 3.29
C ALA A 54 13.76 0.27 1.85
N VAL A 55 12.65 0.41 1.11
CA VAL A 55 12.58 0.04 -0.31
C VAL A 55 13.55 0.88 -1.17
N GLN A 56 13.67 2.18 -0.89
CA GLN A 56 14.54 3.09 -1.64
C GLN A 56 16.02 2.95 -1.27
N ASP A 57 16.33 2.41 -0.09
CA ASP A 57 17.72 2.29 0.37
C ASP A 57 18.48 1.23 -0.45
N PRO A 58 19.58 1.59 -1.15
CA PRO A 58 20.36 0.64 -1.94
C PRO A 58 21.14 -0.37 -1.09
N SER A 59 21.28 -0.15 0.22
CA SER A 59 21.96 -1.07 1.14
C SER A 59 21.07 -2.20 1.65
N VAL A 60 19.74 -2.07 1.51
CA VAL A 60 18.76 -3.08 1.92
C VAL A 60 18.69 -4.18 0.86
N SER A 61 18.65 -5.44 1.32
CA SER A 61 18.58 -6.60 0.43
C SER A 61 17.25 -6.64 -0.33
N LEU A 62 17.20 -7.29 -1.50
CA LEU A 62 15.95 -7.40 -2.26
C LEU A 62 14.84 -8.10 -1.44
N GLU A 63 15.18 -9.14 -0.68
CA GLU A 63 14.26 -9.87 0.19
C GLU A 63 13.67 -8.95 1.27
N ASP A 64 14.51 -8.16 1.94
CA ASP A 64 14.04 -7.21 2.96
C ASP A 64 13.19 -6.08 2.35
N LYS A 65 13.44 -5.69 1.09
CA LYS A 65 12.59 -4.74 0.38
C LYS A 65 11.22 -5.31 0.05
N GLU A 66 11.14 -6.59 -0.33
CA GLU A 66 9.86 -7.27 -0.54
C GLU A 66 9.06 -7.33 0.78
N ILE A 67 9.72 -7.66 1.90
CA ILE A 67 9.10 -7.63 3.23
C ILE A 67 8.62 -6.21 3.59
N ALA A 68 9.43 -5.19 3.31
CA ALA A 68 9.03 -3.80 3.54
C ALA A 68 7.79 -3.40 2.71
N PHE A 69 7.71 -3.83 1.44
CA PHE A 69 6.51 -3.65 0.64
C PHE A 69 5.30 -4.38 1.19
N ASP A 70 5.43 -5.65 1.59
CA ASP A 70 4.33 -6.42 2.17
C ASP A 70 3.77 -5.73 3.43
N ASN A 71 4.66 -5.20 4.29
CA ASN A 71 4.27 -4.42 5.46
C ASN A 71 3.57 -3.11 5.08
N PHE A 72 4.07 -2.40 4.06
CA PHE A 72 3.43 -1.18 3.57
C PHE A 72 2.03 -1.47 3.02
N GLU A 73 1.92 -2.53 2.21
CA GLU A 73 0.69 -2.98 1.56
C GLU A 73 -0.39 -3.31 2.60
N LEU A 74 -0.04 -4.08 3.62
CA LEU A 74 -0.94 -4.41 4.73
C LEU A 74 -1.46 -3.16 5.45
N LEU A 75 -0.61 -2.14 5.67
CA LEU A 75 -1.04 -0.90 6.32
C LEU A 75 -2.04 -0.12 5.47
N ILE A 76 -1.82 -0.07 4.14
CA ILE A 76 -2.66 0.69 3.21
C ILE A 76 -3.92 -0.05 2.75
N GLU A 77 -4.13 -1.31 3.17
CA GLU A 77 -5.46 -1.93 3.12
C GLU A 77 -6.47 -1.14 3.98
N HIS A 78 -6.00 -0.41 4.99
CA HIS A 78 -6.83 0.51 5.77
C HIS A 78 -6.99 1.85 5.04
N LEU A 79 -8.23 2.25 4.76
CA LEU A 79 -8.54 3.45 3.95
C LEU A 79 -7.92 4.75 4.51
N ASP A 80 -7.90 4.90 5.84
CA ASP A 80 -7.29 6.09 6.46
C ASP A 80 -5.77 6.15 6.18
N ASN A 81 -5.08 5.01 6.20
CA ASN A 81 -3.65 4.93 5.88
C ASN A 81 -3.41 5.15 4.39
N ALA A 82 -4.22 4.55 3.51
CA ALA A 82 -4.16 4.79 2.07
C ALA A 82 -4.31 6.29 1.75
N ASN A 83 -5.28 6.96 2.36
CA ASN A 83 -5.48 8.41 2.18
C ASN A 83 -4.32 9.23 2.76
N ASN A 84 -3.66 8.73 3.81
CA ASN A 84 -2.51 9.38 4.42
C ASN A 84 -1.24 9.32 3.55
N ILE A 85 -1.18 8.50 2.49
CA ILE A 85 -0.06 8.47 1.54
C ILE A 85 0.22 9.87 0.98
N GLU A 86 -0.83 10.65 0.68
CA GLU A 86 -0.70 12.03 0.19
C GLU A 86 -0.10 12.96 1.25
N ASN A 87 -0.64 12.94 2.47
CA ASN A 87 -0.17 13.79 3.57
C ASN A 87 1.27 13.47 3.97
N LEU A 88 1.68 12.20 3.82
CA LEU A 88 3.04 11.74 4.08
C LEU A 88 3.97 11.93 2.88
N SER A 89 3.49 12.47 1.75
CA SER A 89 4.24 12.66 0.50
C SER A 89 4.86 11.36 -0.04
N LEU A 90 4.15 10.25 0.10
CA LEU A 90 4.62 8.92 -0.29
C LEU A 90 4.22 8.53 -1.73
N TRP A 91 3.34 9.28 -2.40
CA TRP A 91 3.00 9.03 -3.80
C TRP A 91 4.19 9.16 -4.77
N PRO A 92 4.96 10.27 -4.78
CA PRO A 92 6.11 10.38 -5.66
C PRO A 92 7.15 9.25 -5.52
N PRO A 93 7.61 8.88 -4.30
CA PRO A 93 8.54 7.76 -4.17
C PRO A 93 7.90 6.43 -4.59
N LEU A 94 6.64 6.16 -4.25
CA LEU A 94 5.95 4.94 -4.67
C LEU A 94 5.83 4.83 -6.20
N ILE A 95 5.49 5.93 -6.88
CA ILE A 95 5.38 5.99 -8.35
C ILE A 95 6.76 5.81 -9.00
N SER A 96 7.82 6.38 -8.42
CA SER A 96 9.19 6.22 -8.95
C SER A 96 9.65 4.76 -8.95
N LEU A 97 9.17 3.94 -8.00
CA LEU A 97 9.51 2.53 -7.88
C LEU A 97 8.90 1.66 -9.00
N LEU A 98 7.96 2.20 -9.79
CA LEU A 98 7.48 1.59 -11.03
C LEU A 98 8.55 1.54 -12.14
N ASP A 99 9.67 2.26 -12.00
CA ASP A 99 10.83 2.21 -12.90
C ASP A 99 12.03 1.44 -12.33
N ALA A 100 11.89 0.79 -11.16
CA ALA A 100 13.01 0.14 -10.52
C ALA A 100 13.63 -0.95 -11.41
N ASP A 101 14.95 -1.14 -11.30
CA ASP A 101 15.67 -2.15 -12.08
C ASP A 101 15.13 -3.57 -11.85
N HIS A 102 14.76 -3.87 -10.60
CA HIS A 102 14.21 -5.17 -10.22
C HIS A 102 12.71 -5.27 -10.47
N ALA A 103 12.31 -6.28 -11.25
CA ALA A 103 10.91 -6.56 -11.55
C ALA A 103 10.05 -6.82 -10.29
N ALA A 104 10.63 -7.43 -9.25
CA ALA A 104 9.99 -7.61 -7.96
C ALA A 104 9.52 -6.28 -7.34
N ILE A 105 10.39 -5.26 -7.37
CA ILE A 105 10.07 -3.92 -6.85
C ILE A 105 8.97 -3.26 -7.69
N ARG A 106 9.06 -3.32 -9.03
CA ARG A 106 8.02 -2.74 -9.90
C ARG A 106 6.65 -3.42 -9.69
N LYS A 107 6.65 -4.74 -9.55
CA LYS A 107 5.45 -5.55 -9.25
C LYS A 107 4.82 -5.10 -7.93
N MET A 108 5.61 -4.98 -6.87
CA MET A 108 5.13 -4.60 -5.54
C MET A 108 4.67 -3.14 -5.48
N ALA A 109 5.36 -2.23 -6.16
CA ALA A 109 4.92 -0.84 -6.30
C ALA A 109 3.55 -0.76 -6.98
N ALA A 110 3.36 -1.47 -8.10
CA ALA A 110 2.07 -1.54 -8.78
C ALA A 110 0.98 -2.18 -7.90
N TRP A 111 1.33 -3.20 -7.13
CA TRP A 111 0.40 -3.80 -6.15
C TRP A 111 -0.06 -2.76 -5.13
N CYS A 112 0.88 -2.09 -4.45
CA CYS A 112 0.56 -1.12 -3.40
C CYS A 112 -0.28 0.04 -3.94
N VAL A 113 0.02 0.56 -5.14
CA VAL A 113 -0.82 1.56 -5.80
C VAL A 113 -2.24 1.01 -5.99
N GLY A 114 -2.36 -0.21 -6.52
CA GLY A 114 -3.66 -0.84 -6.75
C GLY A 114 -4.48 -1.07 -5.48
N THR A 115 -3.82 -1.40 -4.36
CA THR A 115 -4.46 -1.54 -3.04
C THR A 115 -4.96 -0.19 -2.52
N ALA A 116 -4.09 0.84 -2.51
CA ALA A 116 -4.44 2.16 -1.96
C ALA A 116 -5.64 2.82 -2.66
N VAL A 117 -5.75 2.68 -3.98
CA VAL A 117 -6.78 3.35 -4.78
C VAL A 117 -8.07 2.52 -4.95
N GLN A 118 -8.07 1.25 -4.52
CA GLN A 118 -9.20 0.36 -4.73
C GLN A 118 -10.45 0.84 -3.97
N ASN A 119 -11.51 1.19 -4.71
CA ASN A 119 -12.76 1.71 -4.16
C ASN A 119 -12.54 2.92 -3.22
N ASN A 120 -11.51 3.73 -3.50
CA ASN A 120 -11.09 4.85 -2.65
C ASN A 120 -10.88 6.13 -3.47
N GLU A 121 -11.94 6.91 -3.64
CA GLU A 121 -11.94 8.12 -4.46
C GLU A 121 -10.90 9.17 -4.01
N LEU A 122 -10.63 9.29 -2.71
CA LEU A 122 -9.62 10.22 -2.20
C LEU A 122 -8.21 9.83 -2.67
N SER A 123 -7.88 8.54 -2.58
CA SER A 123 -6.60 8.02 -3.06
C SER A 123 -6.52 7.99 -4.59
N GLN A 124 -7.61 7.68 -5.30
CA GLN A 124 -7.68 7.77 -6.76
C GLN A 124 -7.37 9.20 -7.24
N ASN A 125 -7.99 10.22 -6.61
CA ASN A 125 -7.75 11.62 -6.91
C ASN A 125 -6.32 12.04 -6.56
N ALA A 126 -5.78 11.60 -5.41
CA ALA A 126 -4.41 11.90 -5.02
C ALA A 126 -3.40 11.32 -6.03
N PHE A 127 -3.56 10.05 -6.39
CA PHE A 127 -2.70 9.38 -7.37
C PHE A 127 -2.71 10.08 -8.75
N MET A 128 -3.87 10.58 -9.19
CA MET A 128 -3.97 11.35 -10.44
C MET A 128 -3.16 12.65 -10.44
N LYS A 129 -3.03 13.33 -9.29
CA LYS A 129 -2.25 14.57 -9.17
C LYS A 129 -0.75 14.36 -9.42
N HIS A 130 -0.27 13.12 -9.29
CA HIS A 130 1.14 12.75 -9.42
C HIS A 130 1.45 12.04 -10.76
N ASP A 131 0.61 12.19 -11.78
CA ASP A 131 0.79 11.59 -13.12
C ASP A 131 0.99 10.05 -13.11
N GLY A 132 0.43 9.37 -12.11
CA GLY A 132 0.62 7.93 -11.93
C GLY A 132 -0.09 7.07 -12.98
N ILE A 133 -1.20 7.54 -13.57
CA ILE A 133 -1.96 6.80 -14.60
C ILE A 133 -1.11 6.55 -15.86
N PRO A 134 -0.54 7.58 -16.53
CA PRO A 134 0.35 7.37 -17.67
C PRO A 134 1.48 6.37 -17.34
N LYS A 135 1.99 6.43 -16.12
CA LYS A 135 3.05 5.53 -15.65
C LYS A 135 2.60 4.08 -15.61
N LEU A 136 1.47 3.79 -14.97
CA LEU A 136 0.90 2.45 -14.92
C LEU A 136 0.55 1.92 -16.30
N VAL A 137 0.04 2.76 -17.21
CA VAL A 137 -0.24 2.35 -18.59
C VAL A 137 1.05 1.93 -19.29
N ASN A 138 2.14 2.70 -19.14
CA ASN A 138 3.43 2.33 -19.71
C ASN A 138 3.96 1.00 -19.14
N VAL A 139 3.87 0.80 -17.82
CA VAL A 139 4.27 -0.47 -17.18
C VAL A 139 3.41 -1.63 -17.69
N ALA A 140 2.08 -1.47 -17.73
CA ALA A 140 1.16 -2.48 -18.22
C ALA A 140 1.51 -2.91 -19.65
N LEU A 141 1.85 -1.97 -20.53
CA LEU A 141 2.06 -2.26 -21.95
C LEU A 141 3.49 -2.72 -22.30
N ARG A 142 4.50 -2.28 -21.53
CA ARG A 142 5.91 -2.36 -21.96
C ARG A 142 6.85 -3.06 -20.99
N ASP A 143 6.43 -3.36 -19.76
CA ASP A 143 7.32 -4.06 -18.83
C ASP A 143 7.74 -5.42 -19.40
N PRO A 144 9.02 -5.82 -19.32
CA PRO A 144 9.47 -7.11 -19.85
C PRO A 144 8.85 -8.31 -19.11
N VAL A 145 8.45 -8.14 -17.85
CA VAL A 145 7.95 -9.23 -16.98
C VAL A 145 6.42 -9.23 -16.94
N GLU A 146 5.82 -10.35 -17.33
CA GLU A 146 4.36 -10.50 -17.43
C GLU A 146 3.65 -10.24 -16.09
N ASP A 147 4.21 -10.71 -14.99
CA ASP A 147 3.61 -10.52 -13.66
C ASP A 147 3.57 -9.06 -13.23
N VAL A 148 4.58 -8.26 -13.63
CA VAL A 148 4.57 -6.81 -13.41
C VAL A 148 3.45 -6.17 -14.24
N ARG A 149 3.33 -6.55 -15.51
CA ARG A 149 2.23 -6.06 -16.39
C ARG A 149 0.87 -6.39 -15.79
N LYS A 150 0.65 -7.62 -15.33
CA LYS A 150 -0.61 -8.04 -14.69
C LYS A 150 -0.93 -7.21 -13.45
N LYS A 151 0.06 -6.88 -12.62
CA LYS A 151 -0.18 -6.03 -11.44
C LYS A 151 -0.43 -4.57 -11.79
N ALA A 152 0.22 -4.04 -12.83
CA ALA A 152 -0.13 -2.72 -13.36
C ALA A 152 -1.57 -2.68 -13.89
N VAL A 153 -2.05 -3.74 -14.57
CA VAL A 153 -3.46 -3.83 -15.01
C VAL A 153 -4.42 -3.92 -13.82
N PHE A 154 -4.05 -4.64 -12.76
CA PHE A 154 -4.83 -4.63 -11.51
C PHE A 154 -4.94 -3.20 -10.94
N ALA A 155 -3.83 -2.47 -10.84
CA ALA A 155 -3.85 -1.10 -10.33
C ALA A 155 -4.68 -0.14 -11.22
N LEU A 156 -4.58 -0.27 -12.54
CA LEU A 156 -5.43 0.48 -13.48
C LEU A 156 -6.91 0.16 -13.29
N SER A 157 -7.27 -1.11 -13.12
CA SER A 157 -8.64 -1.53 -12.81
C SER A 157 -9.14 -0.89 -11.50
N SER A 158 -8.32 -0.90 -10.44
CA SER A 158 -8.68 -0.25 -9.17
C SER A 158 -8.85 1.27 -9.35
N GLN A 159 -8.02 1.89 -10.17
CA GLN A 159 -7.97 3.35 -10.35
C GLN A 159 -9.16 3.92 -11.14
N VAL A 160 -9.70 3.18 -12.12
CA VAL A 160 -10.74 3.71 -13.02
C VAL A 160 -12.17 3.34 -12.63
N ARG A 161 -12.35 2.33 -11.77
CA ARG A 161 -13.68 1.92 -11.32
C ARG A 161 -14.34 3.03 -10.53
N ASN A 162 -15.58 3.36 -10.91
CA ASN A 162 -16.38 4.43 -10.33
C ASN A 162 -15.70 5.81 -10.39
N HIS A 163 -14.71 6.00 -11.28
CA HIS A 163 -13.94 7.24 -11.35
C HIS A 163 -13.75 7.73 -12.80
N GLY A 164 -14.69 8.55 -13.28
CA GLY A 164 -14.75 9.01 -14.68
C GLY A 164 -13.48 9.69 -15.17
N ALA A 165 -12.94 10.65 -14.42
CA ALA A 165 -11.72 11.37 -14.80
C ALA A 165 -10.49 10.46 -14.91
N ALA A 166 -10.45 9.39 -14.11
CA ALA A 166 -9.35 8.43 -14.17
C ALA A 166 -9.48 7.51 -15.38
N LEU A 167 -10.72 7.09 -15.70
CA LEU A 167 -11.03 6.32 -16.89
C LEU A 167 -10.65 7.12 -18.15
N GLU A 168 -11.13 8.36 -18.27
CA GLU A 168 -10.78 9.23 -19.40
C GLU A 168 -9.26 9.36 -19.54
N LYS A 169 -8.57 9.62 -18.43
CA LYS A 169 -7.12 9.75 -18.43
C LYS A 169 -6.40 8.47 -18.86
N MET A 170 -6.88 7.30 -18.43
CA MET A 170 -6.33 6.02 -18.87
C MET A 170 -6.51 5.82 -20.38
N LEU A 171 -7.70 6.12 -20.91
CA LEU A 171 -8.02 5.94 -22.33
C LEU A 171 -7.14 6.80 -23.24
N GLU A 172 -6.80 8.03 -22.83
CA GLU A 172 -5.85 8.92 -23.55
C GLU A 172 -4.47 8.29 -23.78
N HIS A 173 -4.06 7.36 -22.90
CA HIS A 173 -2.74 6.74 -22.93
C HIS A 173 -2.74 5.31 -23.48
N LEU A 174 -3.92 4.72 -23.72
CA LEU A 174 -4.02 3.40 -24.31
C LEU A 174 -3.80 3.44 -25.85
N PRO A 175 -3.30 2.35 -26.44
CA PRO A 175 -3.30 2.18 -27.89
C PRO A 175 -4.73 2.25 -28.45
N GLU A 176 -4.91 2.89 -29.60
CA GLU A 176 -6.23 3.07 -30.25
C GLU A 176 -6.98 1.74 -30.42
N GLU A 177 -6.28 0.63 -30.64
CA GLU A 177 -6.89 -0.71 -30.78
C GLU A 177 -7.60 -1.22 -29.53
N LEU A 178 -7.29 -0.68 -28.34
CA LEU A 178 -7.87 -1.07 -27.06
C LEU A 178 -8.92 -0.07 -26.55
N VAL A 179 -9.03 1.11 -27.16
CA VAL A 179 -9.96 2.15 -26.72
C VAL A 179 -11.38 1.80 -27.19
N PRO A 180 -12.34 1.55 -26.28
CA PRO A 180 -13.71 1.25 -26.65
C PRO A 180 -14.42 2.51 -27.20
N GLN A 181 -15.36 2.32 -28.14
CA GLN A 181 -16.14 3.45 -28.70
C GLN A 181 -17.03 4.14 -27.65
N LYS A 182 -17.52 3.37 -26.68
CA LYS A 182 -18.34 3.87 -25.57
C LYS A 182 -18.06 3.04 -24.33
N ILE A 183 -17.75 3.69 -23.23
CA ILE A 183 -17.57 3.07 -21.92
C ILE A 183 -18.03 4.05 -20.85
N HIS A 184 -18.60 3.53 -19.76
CA HIS A 184 -19.02 4.32 -18.60
C HIS A 184 -18.31 3.81 -17.35
N HIS A 185 -17.81 4.71 -16.50
CA HIS A 185 -16.99 4.33 -15.34
C HIS A 185 -17.77 3.59 -14.24
N GLU A 186 -19.10 3.62 -14.27
CA GLU A 186 -19.98 2.88 -13.36
C GLU A 186 -20.44 1.53 -13.95
N ASP A 187 -20.20 1.30 -15.24
CA ASP A 187 -20.51 0.03 -15.90
C ASP A 187 -19.35 -0.95 -15.68
N MET A 188 -19.47 -1.73 -14.60
CA MET A 188 -18.43 -2.69 -14.21
C MET A 188 -18.22 -3.78 -15.25
N GLU A 189 -19.25 -4.17 -15.99
CA GLU A 189 -19.12 -5.18 -17.05
C GLU A 189 -18.22 -4.65 -18.16
N SER A 190 -18.51 -3.45 -18.68
CA SER A 190 -17.68 -2.79 -19.70
C SER A 190 -16.22 -2.57 -19.22
N ILE A 191 -16.02 -2.20 -17.95
CA ILE A 191 -14.67 -2.08 -17.38
C ILE A 191 -13.98 -3.45 -17.33
N ASP A 192 -14.69 -4.49 -16.90
CA ASP A 192 -14.14 -5.85 -16.85
C ASP A 192 -13.73 -6.36 -18.22
N GLU A 193 -14.51 -6.06 -19.26
CA GLU A 193 -14.18 -6.39 -20.64
C GLU A 193 -12.91 -5.67 -21.12
N LEU A 194 -12.80 -4.36 -20.86
CA LEU A 194 -11.61 -3.57 -21.17
C LEU A 194 -10.36 -4.13 -20.47
N MET A 195 -10.48 -4.45 -19.17
CA MET A 195 -9.37 -4.99 -18.38
C MET A 195 -9.00 -6.41 -18.81
N ARG A 196 -9.96 -7.21 -19.27
CA ARG A 196 -9.72 -8.54 -19.87
C ARG A 196 -8.96 -8.40 -21.19
N ALA A 197 -9.39 -7.51 -22.09
CA ALA A 197 -8.69 -7.24 -23.35
C ALA A 197 -7.26 -6.75 -23.11
N LEU A 198 -7.07 -5.86 -22.14
CA LEU A 198 -5.74 -5.39 -21.75
C LEU A 198 -4.88 -6.55 -21.19
N ARG A 199 -5.43 -7.40 -20.31
CA ARG A 199 -4.73 -8.60 -19.80
C ARG A 199 -4.30 -9.56 -20.92
N GLU A 200 -5.16 -9.81 -21.90
CA GLU A 200 -4.84 -10.67 -23.05
C GLU A 200 -3.76 -10.05 -23.94
N ARG A 201 -3.80 -8.73 -24.16
CA ARG A 201 -2.78 -8.01 -24.92
C ARG A 201 -1.42 -8.11 -24.25
N VAL A 202 -1.36 -7.91 -22.93
CA VAL A 202 -0.09 -7.90 -22.19
C VAL A 202 0.48 -9.30 -22.02
N ALA A 203 -0.34 -10.36 -21.99
CA ALA A 203 0.15 -11.74 -22.02
C ALA A 203 0.84 -12.11 -23.35
N LYS A 204 0.42 -11.49 -24.47
CA LYS A 204 0.98 -11.72 -25.81
C LYS A 204 2.26 -10.92 -26.09
N VAL A 205 2.64 -9.98 -25.22
CA VAL A 205 3.92 -9.26 -25.34
C VAL A 205 5.02 -10.27 -25.06
N ILE A 206 5.65 -10.77 -26.13
CA ILE A 206 6.82 -11.65 -26.04
C ILE A 206 7.89 -10.90 -25.26
N SER A 207 8.22 -11.40 -24.07
CA SER A 207 9.38 -10.95 -23.30
C SER A 207 10.61 -11.11 -24.20
N GLN A 208 11.15 -10.00 -24.69
CA GLN A 208 12.45 -9.96 -25.35
C GLN A 208 13.57 -10.02 -24.31
#